data_AF-F7W5A5-F1
#
_entry.id   AF-F7W5A5-F1
#
_cell.length_a   1.000
_cell.length_b   1.000
_cell.length_c   1.000
_cell.angle_alpha   90.00
_cell.angle_beta   90.00
_cell.angle_gamma   90.00
#
_symmetry.space_group_name_H-M   'P 1'
#
loop_
_entity.id
_entity.type
_entity.pdbx_description
1 polymer ?
#
loop_
_entity_poly.entity_id
_entity_poly.type
_entity_poly.pdbx_seq_one_letter_code
_entity_poly.pdbx_strand_id
1 'polypeptide(L)'
;MGSNDVPPAHCPSWVIPTSTALLGIGVLFWDATYILMTRRALATKTYGMPLLALALNVSWELVYSFYVSEMILEKLGFAFWLLLDIGLIYTTVHFGPEAWRYTNPWVGRNIGWIFALLTAVGCVGHYAFAAWWMSEPHRGSGDKTGKFWAGQNGYDATEVAFWSAAVCQLAGSAGSLVMLITRGHSGGTSYLIW
;
A
#
# COMPACT_ATOMS: atom_id res chain seq x y z
N MET A 1 -2.98 -7.36 10.04
CA MET A 1 -4.33 -7.10 10.58
C MET A 1 -5.00 -8.44 10.85
N GLY A 2 -5.84 -8.51 11.88
CA GLY A 2 -6.55 -9.74 12.26
C GLY A 2 -5.69 -10.75 13.01
N SER A 3 -4.53 -10.34 13.54
CA SER A 3 -3.67 -11.24 14.33
C SER A 3 -4.31 -11.68 15.66
N ASN A 4 -5.38 -11.00 16.09
CA ASN A 4 -6.19 -11.33 17.26
C ASN A 4 -7.42 -12.20 16.92
N ASP A 5 -7.64 -12.52 15.64
CA ASP A 5 -8.82 -13.23 15.21
C ASP A 5 -8.79 -14.69 15.67
N VAL A 6 -9.94 -15.20 16.11
CA VAL A 6 -10.13 -16.59 16.51
C VAL A 6 -10.83 -17.34 15.37
N PRO A 7 -10.19 -18.36 14.76
CA PRO A 7 -10.82 -19.11 13.68
C PRO A 7 -12.00 -19.95 14.20
N PRO A 8 -13.02 -20.21 13.38
CA PRO A 8 -14.12 -21.11 13.73
C PRO A 8 -13.62 -22.52 14.10
N ALA A 9 -14.33 -23.21 14.99
CA ALA A 9 -13.93 -24.54 15.48
C ALA A 9 -13.79 -25.62 14.39
N HIS A 10 -14.47 -25.45 13.26
CA HIS A 10 -14.39 -26.34 12.10
C HIS A 10 -13.23 -26.00 11.15
N CYS A 11 -12.49 -24.91 11.39
CA CYS A 11 -11.36 -24.51 10.56
C CYS A 11 -10.18 -25.48 10.81
N PRO A 12 -9.62 -26.12 9.76
CA PRO A 12 -8.46 -26.98 9.92
C PRO A 12 -7.25 -26.22 10.50
N SER A 13 -6.53 -26.86 11.42
CA SER A 13 -5.42 -26.23 12.17
C SER A 13 -4.25 -25.75 11.31
N TRP A 14 -4.13 -26.24 10.07
CA TRP A 14 -3.07 -25.83 9.14
C TRP A 14 -3.42 -24.57 8.34
N VAL A 15 -4.70 -24.19 8.21
CA VAL A 15 -5.12 -23.09 7.31
C VAL A 15 -4.51 -21.76 7.73
N ILE A 16 -4.61 -21.41 9.02
CA ILE A 16 -4.09 -20.14 9.53
C ILE A 16 -2.55 -20.08 9.42
N PRO A 17 -1.78 -21.09 9.88
CA PRO A 17 -0.33 -21.12 9.66
C PRO A 17 0.08 -21.01 8.18
N THR A 18 -0.59 -21.74 7.28
CA THR A 18 -0.30 -21.68 5.85
C THR A 18 -0.59 -20.29 5.27
N SER A 19 -1.74 -19.70 5.61
CA SER A 19 -2.09 -18.34 5.18
C SER A 19 -1.06 -17.32 5.67
N THR A 20 -0.65 -17.40 6.93
CA THR A 20 0.37 -16.53 7.53
C THR A 20 1.72 -16.69 6.85
N ALA A 21 2.13 -17.93 6.54
CA ALA A 21 3.39 -18.18 5.85
C ALA A 21 3.40 -17.62 4.42
N LEU A 22 2.31 -17.84 3.67
CA LEU A 22 2.17 -17.31 2.31
C LEU A 22 2.15 -15.78 2.29
N LEU A 23 1.42 -15.17 3.24
CA LEU A 23 1.43 -13.71 3.40
C LEU A 23 2.83 -13.20 3.72
N GLY A 24 3.54 -13.84 4.66
CA GLY A 24 4.90 -13.45 5.03
C GLY A 24 5.89 -13.54 3.86
N ILE A 25 5.78 -14.57 3.03
CA ILE A 25 6.57 -14.69 1.79
C ILE A 25 6.23 -13.53 0.84
N GLY A 26 4.95 -13.22 0.66
CA GLY A 26 4.50 -12.09 -0.16
C GLY A 26 5.07 -10.74 0.33
N VAL A 27 5.06 -10.49 1.64
CA VAL A 27 5.65 -9.30 2.26
C VAL A 27 7.13 -9.20 1.95
N LEU A 28 7.90 -10.28 2.11
CA LEU A 28 9.34 -10.29 1.83
C LEU A 28 9.66 -9.95 0.36
N PHE A 29 8.90 -10.51 -0.58
CA PHE A 29 9.07 -10.18 -2.00
C PHE A 29 8.71 -8.72 -2.27
N TRP A 30 7.64 -8.21 -1.65
CA TRP A 30 7.23 -6.82 -1.79
C TRP A 30 8.29 -5.85 -1.25
N ASP A 31 8.90 -6.15 -0.11
CA ASP A 31 10.01 -5.38 0.46
C ASP A 31 11.22 -5.34 -0.49
N ALA A 32 11.56 -6.49 -1.08
CA ALA A 32 12.60 -6.58 -2.08
C ALA A 32 12.28 -5.71 -3.31
N THR A 33 11.02 -5.72 -3.77
CA THR A 33 10.55 -4.86 -4.86
C THR A 33 10.75 -3.38 -4.55
N TYR A 34 10.38 -2.88 -3.37
CA TYR A 34 10.61 -1.50 -2.96
C TYR A 34 12.09 -1.09 -3.04
N ILE A 35 12.98 -1.95 -2.51
CA ILE A 35 14.43 -1.70 -2.50
C ILE A 35 14.97 -1.70 -3.93
N LEU A 36 14.61 -2.70 -4.74
CA LEU A 36 15.09 -2.84 -6.11
C LEU A 36 14.57 -1.71 -7.01
N MET A 37 13.31 -1.30 -6.86
CA MET A 37 12.73 -0.15 -7.56
C MET A 37 13.49 1.12 -7.21
N THR A 38 13.74 1.38 -5.94
CA THR A 38 14.52 2.55 -5.50
C THR A 38 15.92 2.54 -6.11
N ARG A 39 16.63 1.41 -6.04
CA ARG A 39 17.97 1.27 -6.65
C ARG A 39 17.95 1.49 -8.16
N ARG A 40 16.95 0.94 -8.85
CA ARG A 40 16.80 1.09 -10.31
C ARG A 40 16.46 2.53 -10.69
N ALA A 41 15.58 3.18 -9.94
CA ALA A 41 15.22 4.59 -10.09
C ALA A 41 16.45 5.50 -9.94
N LEU A 42 17.27 5.29 -8.91
CA LEU A 42 18.55 5.99 -8.74
C LEU A 42 19.50 5.77 -9.93
N ALA A 43 19.68 4.53 -10.36
CA ALA A 43 20.58 4.19 -11.47
C ALA A 43 20.13 4.77 -12.82
N THR A 44 18.82 4.86 -13.05
CA THR A 44 18.23 5.34 -14.31
C THR A 44 17.81 6.80 -14.27
N LYS A 45 18.02 7.50 -13.13
CA LYS A 45 17.68 8.91 -12.91
C LYS A 45 16.23 9.24 -13.26
N THR A 46 15.31 8.37 -12.87
CA THR A 46 13.86 8.55 -13.01
C THR A 46 13.16 7.92 -11.81
N TYR A 47 11.84 7.96 -11.75
CA TYR A 47 11.06 7.36 -10.67
C TYR A 47 10.29 6.12 -11.12
N GLY A 48 10.24 5.10 -10.27
CA GLY A 48 9.78 3.76 -10.62
C GLY A 48 8.29 3.50 -10.42
N MET A 49 7.65 4.17 -9.46
CA MET A 49 6.24 3.97 -9.11
C MET A 49 5.37 5.12 -9.65
N PRO A 50 4.18 4.87 -10.20
CA PRO A 50 3.25 5.94 -10.56
C PRO A 50 2.92 6.84 -9.37
N LEU A 51 2.84 8.15 -9.61
CA LEU A 51 2.68 9.15 -8.54
C LEU A 51 1.46 8.90 -7.64
N LEU A 52 0.31 8.58 -8.25
CA LEU A 52 -0.91 8.27 -7.51
C LEU A 52 -0.77 6.97 -6.69
N ALA A 53 -0.12 5.95 -7.25
CA ALA A 53 0.06 4.67 -6.57
C ALA A 53 0.94 4.83 -5.32
N LEU A 54 2.05 5.58 -5.43
CA LEU A 54 2.91 5.89 -4.28
C LEU A 54 2.15 6.70 -3.23
N ALA A 55 1.34 7.67 -3.64
CA ALA A 55 0.55 8.46 -2.70
C ALA A 55 -0.49 7.60 -1.96
N LEU A 56 -1.13 6.66 -2.66
CA LEU A 56 -2.07 5.72 -2.05
C LEU A 56 -1.37 4.73 -1.11
N ASN A 57 -0.18 4.22 -1.45
CA ASN A 57 0.60 3.36 -0.56
C ASN A 57 0.92 4.06 0.76
N VAL A 58 1.55 5.24 0.69
CA VAL A 58 1.87 6.03 1.90
C VAL A 58 0.61 6.35 2.70
N SER A 59 -0.48 6.72 2.03
CA SER A 59 -1.75 7.01 2.70
C SER A 59 -2.32 5.80 3.43
N TRP A 60 -2.30 4.65 2.75
CA TRP A 60 -2.76 3.38 3.30
C TRP A 60 -1.91 2.99 4.49
N GLU A 61 -0.59 3.06 4.39
CA GLU A 61 0.29 2.69 5.48
C GLU A 61 0.14 3.60 6.71
N LEU A 62 -0.05 4.91 6.51
CA LEU A 62 -0.35 5.85 7.59
C LEU A 62 -1.68 5.50 8.27
N VAL A 63 -2.79 5.45 7.52
CA VAL A 63 -4.12 5.22 8.11
C VAL A 63 -4.18 3.86 8.79
N TYR A 64 -3.68 2.81 8.16
CA TYR A 64 -3.81 1.46 8.67
C TYR A 64 -2.84 1.17 9.82
N SER A 65 -1.70 1.84 9.91
CA SER A 65 -0.81 1.78 11.09
C SER A 65 -1.43 2.43 12.32
N PHE A 66 -2.04 3.61 12.16
CA PHE A 66 -2.51 4.41 13.30
C PHE A 66 -3.96 4.11 13.71
N TYR A 67 -4.83 3.73 12.77
CA TYR A 67 -6.25 3.55 13.02
C TYR A 67 -6.70 2.09 13.02
N VAL A 68 -6.32 1.30 11.99
CA VAL A 68 -6.90 -0.04 11.79
C VAL A 68 -6.14 -1.13 12.56
N SER A 69 -4.80 -1.08 12.55
CA SER A 69 -3.97 -2.10 13.20
C SER A 69 -4.02 -1.99 14.72
N GLU A 70 -4.25 -3.11 15.39
CA GLU A 70 -4.25 -3.16 16.86
C GLU A 70 -2.91 -3.63 17.40
N MET A 71 -2.35 -4.66 16.77
CA MET A 71 -1.17 -5.35 17.26
C MET A 71 0.11 -4.60 16.92
N ILE A 72 1.04 -4.57 17.88
CA ILE A 72 2.30 -3.86 17.71
C ILE A 72 3.12 -4.40 16.53
N LEU A 73 3.08 -5.72 16.30
CA LEU A 73 3.75 -6.34 15.15
C LEU A 73 3.22 -5.79 13.82
N GLU A 74 1.91 -5.61 13.71
CA GLU A 74 1.27 -5.07 12.50
C GLU A 74 1.70 -3.62 12.29
N LYS A 75 1.64 -2.79 13.35
CA LYS A 75 2.09 -1.39 13.32
C LYS A 75 3.56 -1.24 12.92
N LEU A 76 4.43 -2.12 13.42
CA LEU A 76 5.84 -2.15 13.04
C LEU A 76 6.04 -2.55 11.57
N GLY A 77 5.24 -3.49 11.05
CA GLY A 77 5.24 -3.83 9.63
C GLY A 77 4.89 -2.63 8.74
N PHE A 78 3.83 -1.90 9.09
CA PHE A 78 3.46 -0.65 8.39
C PHE A 78 4.54 0.43 8.50
N ALA A 79 5.12 0.62 9.69
CA ALA A 79 6.20 1.57 9.88
C ALA A 79 7.43 1.21 9.02
N PHE A 80 7.72 -0.08 8.87
CA PHE A 80 8.78 -0.56 8.01
C PHE A 80 8.51 -0.27 6.52
N TRP A 81 7.29 -0.50 6.04
CA TRP A 81 6.92 -0.10 4.68
C TRP A 81 7.03 1.41 4.46
N LEU A 82 6.61 2.24 5.42
CA LEU A 82 6.76 3.69 5.33
C LEU A 82 8.23 4.12 5.21
N LEU A 83 9.14 3.40 5.87
CA LEU A 83 10.58 3.63 5.73
C LEU A 83 11.10 3.27 4.34
N LEU A 84 10.60 2.19 3.73
CA LEU A 84 10.95 1.82 2.35
C LEU A 84 10.43 2.85 1.35
N ASP A 85 9.22 3.37 1.58
CA ASP A 85 8.60 4.40 0.74
C ASP A 85 9.42 5.70 0.69
N ILE A 86 10.21 6.03 1.71
CA ILE A 86 11.13 7.19 1.67
C ILE A 86 12.03 7.15 0.44
N GLY A 87 12.52 5.98 0.04
CA GLY A 87 13.34 5.82 -1.16
C GLY A 87 12.57 6.13 -2.45
N LEU A 88 11.33 5.66 -2.55
CA LEU A 88 10.47 5.93 -3.69
C LEU A 88 10.02 7.39 -3.74
N ILE A 89 9.67 7.99 -2.60
CA ILE A 89 9.33 9.41 -2.48
C ILE A 89 10.52 10.26 -2.93
N TYR A 90 11.71 9.96 -2.42
CA TYR A 90 12.94 10.66 -2.80
C TYR A 90 13.14 10.62 -4.32
N THR A 91 13.13 9.44 -4.93
CA THR A 91 13.35 9.33 -6.38
C THR A 91 12.26 10.02 -7.19
N THR A 92 11.01 10.00 -6.72
CA THR A 92 9.87 10.70 -7.34
C THR A 92 10.03 12.21 -7.30
N VAL A 93 10.33 12.77 -6.12
CA VAL A 93 10.47 14.23 -5.96
C VAL A 93 11.74 14.74 -6.64
N HIS A 94 12.84 13.97 -6.56
CA HIS A 94 14.13 14.37 -7.10
C HIS A 94 14.21 14.25 -8.63
N PHE A 95 13.75 13.13 -9.21
CA PHE A 95 13.84 12.91 -10.66
C PHE A 95 12.55 13.25 -11.42
N GLY A 96 11.43 13.45 -10.72
CA GLY A 96 10.16 13.88 -11.31
C GLY A 96 10.27 15.11 -12.21
N PRO A 97 10.91 16.21 -11.79
CA PRO A 97 11.03 17.42 -12.62
C PRO A 97 11.61 17.15 -14.01
N GLU A 98 12.65 16.31 -14.11
CA GLU A 98 13.25 15.95 -15.40
C GLU A 98 12.35 14.99 -16.19
N ALA A 99 11.72 14.02 -15.53
CA ALA A 99 10.80 13.08 -16.19
C ALA A 99 9.58 13.77 -16.83
N TRP A 100 9.15 14.91 -16.29
CA TRP A 100 8.02 15.70 -16.78
C TRP A 100 8.43 16.90 -17.65
N ARG A 101 9.74 17.08 -17.90
CA ARG A 101 10.29 18.28 -18.56
C ARG A 101 9.71 18.56 -19.94
N TYR A 102 9.41 17.53 -20.72
CA TYR A 102 8.93 17.68 -22.10
C TYR A 102 7.42 17.48 -22.25
N THR A 103 6.78 16.80 -21.30
CA THR A 103 5.34 16.49 -21.35
C THR A 103 4.51 17.53 -20.59
N ASN A 104 4.88 17.83 -19.34
CA ASN A 104 4.22 18.85 -18.54
C ASN A 104 5.18 19.43 -17.47
N PRO A 105 5.95 20.49 -17.81
CA PRO A 105 6.91 21.11 -16.89
C PRO A 105 6.28 21.63 -15.59
N TRP A 106 4.99 22.00 -15.62
CA TRP A 106 4.29 22.48 -14.43
C TRP A 106 4.10 21.36 -13.41
N VAL A 107 3.71 20.15 -13.87
CA VAL A 107 3.63 18.98 -13.00
C VAL A 107 5.01 18.65 -12.42
N GLY A 108 6.05 18.63 -13.26
CA GLY A 108 7.41 18.36 -12.82
C GLY A 108 7.90 19.29 -11.70
N ARG A 109 7.74 20.61 -11.87
CA ARG A 109 8.14 21.60 -10.86
C ARG A 109 7.37 21.50 -9.55
N ASN A 110 6.13 21.01 -9.60
CA ASN A 110 5.25 20.93 -8.43
C ASN A 110 5.08 19.49 -7.93
N ILE A 111 5.87 18.53 -8.40
CA ILE A 111 5.58 17.10 -8.17
C ILE A 111 5.55 16.74 -6.68
N GLY A 112 6.39 17.35 -5.85
CA GLY A 112 6.39 17.16 -4.40
C GLY A 112 5.11 17.70 -3.73
N TRP A 113 4.61 18.85 -4.17
CA TRP A 113 3.34 19.40 -3.67
C TRP A 113 2.13 18.60 -4.15
N ILE A 114 2.15 18.15 -5.40
CA ILE A 114 1.13 17.27 -5.95
C ILE A 114 1.12 15.96 -5.17
N PHE A 115 2.29 15.37 -4.91
CA PHE A 115 2.42 14.18 -4.08
C PHE A 115 1.82 14.39 -2.69
N ALA A 116 2.23 15.46 -1.99
CA ALA A 116 1.72 15.78 -0.66
C ALA A 116 0.18 15.95 -0.63
N LEU A 117 -0.38 16.64 -1.63
CA LEU A 117 -1.83 16.79 -1.77
C LEU A 117 -2.52 15.44 -2.02
N LEU A 118 -2.00 14.64 -2.94
CA LEU A 118 -2.55 13.31 -3.24
C LEU A 118 -2.50 12.41 -2.00
N THR A 119 -1.42 12.44 -1.23
CA THR A 119 -1.30 11.68 0.03
C THR A 119 -2.26 12.21 1.09
N ALA A 120 -2.45 13.53 1.22
CA ALA A 120 -3.43 14.08 2.16
C ALA A 120 -4.86 13.64 1.80
N VAL A 121 -5.24 13.73 0.52
CA VAL A 121 -6.54 13.26 0.03
C VAL A 121 -6.67 11.75 0.20
N GLY A 122 -5.62 10.99 -0.09
CA GLY A 122 -5.57 9.54 0.11
C GLY A 122 -5.78 9.16 1.57
N CYS A 123 -5.14 9.83 2.52
CA CYS A 123 -5.34 9.62 3.95
C CYS A 123 -6.80 9.86 4.35
N VAL A 124 -7.41 10.94 3.87
CA VAL A 124 -8.84 11.22 4.13
C VAL A 124 -9.71 10.11 3.55
N GLY A 125 -9.45 9.68 2.32
CA GLY A 125 -10.21 8.62 1.65
C GLY A 125 -10.09 7.27 2.36
N HIS A 126 -8.86 6.85 2.68
CA HIS A 126 -8.61 5.61 3.42
C HIS A 126 -9.22 5.65 4.81
N TYR A 127 -9.09 6.77 5.52
CA TYR A 127 -9.70 6.93 6.84
C TYR A 127 -11.22 6.87 6.75
N ALA A 128 -11.84 7.60 5.83
CA ALA A 128 -13.28 7.59 5.64
C ALA A 128 -13.79 6.18 5.31
N PHE A 129 -13.09 5.45 4.42
CA PHE A 129 -13.43 4.07 4.09
C PHE A 129 -13.29 3.13 5.29
N ALA A 130 -12.16 3.17 6.00
CA ALA A 130 -11.91 2.32 7.16
C ALA A 130 -12.90 2.63 8.29
N ALA A 131 -13.12 3.91 8.60
CA ALA A 131 -14.05 4.34 9.64
C ALA A 131 -15.49 3.95 9.30
N TRP A 132 -15.90 4.11 8.04
CA TRP A 132 -17.19 3.62 7.58
C TRP A 132 -17.31 2.11 7.71
N TRP A 133 -16.28 1.34 7.34
CA TRP A 133 -16.32 -0.11 7.43
C TRP A 133 -16.41 -0.61 8.87
N MET A 134 -15.66 0.03 9.78
CA MET A 134 -15.58 -0.34 11.19
C MET A 134 -16.64 0.35 12.07
N SER A 135 -17.62 1.02 11.46
CA SER A 135 -18.66 1.77 12.19
C SER A 135 -19.73 0.87 12.83
N GLU A 136 -19.94 -0.32 12.29
CA GLU A 136 -20.98 -1.25 12.73
C GLU A 136 -20.46 -2.70 12.67
N PRO A 137 -20.86 -3.57 13.60
CA PRO A 137 -20.45 -4.97 13.59
C PRO A 137 -21.11 -5.71 12.42
N HIS A 138 -20.47 -6.80 12.00
CA HIS A 138 -20.91 -7.69 10.92
C HIS A 138 -20.99 -7.04 9.52
N ARG A 139 -20.41 -5.86 9.33
CA ARG A 139 -20.27 -5.23 8.01
C ARG A 139 -19.26 -6.01 7.14
N GLY A 140 -19.59 -6.15 5.86
CA GLY A 140 -18.79 -6.93 4.91
C GLY A 140 -19.42 -8.27 4.60
N SER A 141 -18.60 -9.25 4.21
CA SER A 141 -19.07 -10.56 3.73
C SER A 141 -18.65 -11.71 4.65
N GLY A 142 -19.55 -12.68 4.86
CA GLY A 142 -19.28 -13.87 5.66
C GLY A 142 -19.43 -13.69 7.18
N ASP A 143 -19.12 -14.76 7.92
CA ASP A 143 -19.22 -14.78 9.37
C ASP A 143 -18.09 -13.97 10.02
N LYS A 144 -18.46 -13.06 10.93
CA LYS A 144 -17.52 -12.20 11.68
C LYS A 144 -17.31 -12.64 13.12
N THR A 145 -17.84 -13.80 13.50
CA THR A 145 -17.63 -14.38 14.81
C THR A 145 -16.16 -14.69 15.01
N GLY A 146 -15.58 -14.13 16.08
CA GLY A 146 -14.15 -14.30 16.39
C GLY A 146 -13.26 -13.28 15.69
N LYS A 147 -13.84 -12.33 14.95
CA LYS A 147 -13.13 -11.18 14.37
C LYS A 147 -13.17 -10.02 15.35
N PHE A 148 -12.00 -9.58 15.81
CA PHE A 148 -11.90 -8.58 16.86
C PHE A 148 -11.29 -7.28 16.35
N TRP A 149 -11.86 -6.17 16.80
CA TRP A 149 -11.28 -4.85 16.66
C TRP A 149 -11.78 -3.92 17.77
N ALA A 150 -10.87 -3.11 18.33
CA ALA A 150 -11.08 -2.24 19.48
C ALA A 150 -11.70 -2.98 20.70
N GLY A 151 -11.31 -4.23 20.91
CA GLY A 151 -11.85 -5.09 21.98
C GLY A 151 -13.30 -5.57 21.75
N GLN A 152 -13.89 -5.31 20.58
CA GLN A 152 -15.24 -5.74 20.23
C GLN A 152 -15.21 -6.84 19.16
N ASN A 153 -16.12 -7.79 19.28
CA ASN A 153 -16.30 -8.87 18.29
C ASN A 153 -17.20 -8.41 17.14
N GLY A 154 -17.07 -9.04 15.97
CA GLY A 154 -17.87 -8.76 14.79
C GLY A 154 -17.24 -7.78 13.80
N TYR A 155 -16.00 -7.36 14.02
CA TYR A 155 -15.31 -6.37 13.17
C TYR A 155 -14.10 -7.01 12.48
N ASP A 156 -14.07 -7.02 11.16
CA ASP A 156 -13.08 -7.76 10.38
C ASP A 156 -12.06 -6.82 9.72
N ALA A 157 -11.04 -6.44 10.49
CA ALA A 157 -9.94 -5.59 10.00
C ALA A 157 -9.19 -6.21 8.81
N THR A 158 -9.19 -7.54 8.69
CA THR A 158 -8.55 -8.24 7.57
C THR A 158 -9.30 -8.01 6.27
N GLU A 159 -10.63 -8.02 6.29
CA GLU A 159 -11.44 -7.73 5.09
C GLU A 159 -11.30 -6.26 4.67
N VAL A 160 -11.24 -5.33 5.62
CA VAL A 160 -10.97 -3.91 5.33
C VAL A 160 -9.61 -3.74 4.65
N ALA A 161 -8.58 -4.43 5.16
CA ALA A 161 -7.25 -4.45 4.57
C ALA A 161 -7.27 -5.00 3.15
N PHE A 162 -7.97 -6.12 2.94
CA PHE A 162 -8.07 -6.78 1.64
C PHE A 162 -8.64 -5.84 0.56
N TRP A 163 -9.79 -5.22 0.82
CA TRP A 163 -10.43 -4.35 -0.17
C TRP A 163 -9.65 -3.08 -0.44
N SER A 164 -9.11 -2.46 0.60
CA SER A 164 -8.32 -1.24 0.45
C SER A 164 -7.00 -1.48 -0.27
N ALA A 165 -6.27 -2.55 0.08
CA ALA A 165 -5.05 -2.94 -0.60
C ALA A 165 -5.33 -3.34 -2.05
N ALA A 166 -6.44 -4.02 -2.33
CA ALA A 166 -6.84 -4.36 -3.69
C ALA A 166 -7.03 -3.11 -4.57
N VAL A 167 -7.67 -2.05 -4.04
CA VAL A 167 -7.83 -0.78 -4.77
C VAL A 167 -6.48 -0.11 -5.02
N CYS A 168 -5.59 -0.05 -4.01
CA CYS A 168 -4.24 0.47 -4.18
C CYS A 168 -3.47 -0.31 -5.26
N GLN A 169 -3.54 -1.64 -5.22
CA GLN A 169 -2.88 -2.50 -6.18
C GLN A 169 -3.40 -2.30 -7.60
N LEU A 170 -4.73 -2.16 -7.76
CA LEU A 170 -5.36 -1.94 -9.06
C LEU A 170 -4.96 -0.58 -9.65
N ALA A 171 -4.91 0.47 -8.81
CA ALA A 171 -4.38 1.77 -9.19
C ALA A 171 -2.88 1.70 -9.55
N GLY A 172 -2.09 0.94 -8.79
CA GLY A 172 -0.68 0.67 -9.06
C GLY A 172 -0.44 -0.02 -10.40
N SER A 173 -1.17 -1.10 -10.68
CA SER A 173 -1.07 -1.85 -11.93
C SER A 173 -1.50 -1.01 -13.14
N ALA A 174 -2.67 -0.36 -13.07
CA ALA A 174 -3.15 0.50 -14.15
C ALA A 174 -2.21 1.70 -14.36
N GLY A 175 -1.78 2.34 -13.28
CA GLY A 175 -0.82 3.45 -13.33
C GLY A 175 0.52 3.04 -13.93
N SER A 176 1.01 1.84 -13.63
CA SER A 176 2.29 1.34 -14.16
C SER A 176 2.21 1.10 -15.66
N LEU A 177 1.09 0.56 -16.14
CA LEU A 177 0.83 0.39 -17.57
C LEU A 177 0.75 1.75 -18.29
N VAL A 178 0.01 2.71 -17.73
CA VAL A 178 -0.08 4.08 -18.27
C VAL A 178 1.29 4.74 -18.30
N MET A 179 2.08 4.59 -17.23
CA MET A 179 3.43 5.15 -17.14
C MET A 179 4.35 4.56 -18.23
N LEU A 180 4.26 3.25 -18.48
CA LEU A 180 5.04 2.59 -19.53
C LEU A 180 4.66 3.12 -20.93
N ILE A 181 3.35 3.23 -21.22
CA ILE A 181 2.84 3.73 -22.51
C ILE A 181 3.24 5.19 -22.74
N THR A 182 3.07 6.04 -21.73
CA THR A 182 3.31 7.49 -21.85
C THR A 182 4.78 7.86 -21.92
N ARG A 183 5.66 7.11 -21.23
CA ARG A 183 7.11 7.37 -21.26
C ARG A 183 7.84 6.70 -22.42
N GLY A 184 7.32 5.59 -22.92
CA GLY A 184 7.99 4.77 -23.93
C GLY A 184 9.26 4.07 -23.42
N HIS A 185 9.48 4.00 -22.11
CA HIS A 185 10.63 3.32 -21.51
C HIS A 185 10.30 2.74 -20.12
N SER A 186 11.04 1.72 -19.70
CA SER A 186 10.90 1.05 -18.39
C SER A 186 11.85 1.57 -17.30
N GLY A 187 12.55 2.69 -17.53
CA GLY A 187 13.38 3.35 -16.50
C GLY A 187 12.66 3.47 -15.15
N GLY A 188 13.40 3.20 -14.07
CA GLY A 188 12.86 3.12 -12.70
C GLY A 188 12.30 1.75 -12.31
N THR A 189 12.10 0.83 -13.26
CA THR A 189 11.63 -0.55 -13.00
C THR A 189 12.25 -1.55 -13.99
N SER A 190 11.89 -2.84 -13.89
CA SER A 190 12.18 -3.89 -14.88
C SER A 190 11.38 -5.17 -14.56
N TYR A 191 11.24 -6.06 -15.55
CA TYR A 191 10.63 -7.39 -15.34
C TYR A 191 11.36 -8.27 -14.32
N LEU A 192 12.62 -7.98 -13.99
CA LEU A 192 13.36 -8.76 -12.98
C LEU A 192 13.03 -8.33 -11.53
N ILE A 193 12.28 -7.24 -11.36
CA ILE A 193 11.87 -6.70 -10.06
C ILE A 193 10.50 -7.25 -9.63
N TRP A 194 9.73 -7.80 -10.58
CA TRP A 194 8.37 -8.33 -10.43
C TRP A 194 8.35 -9.82 -10.71
#